data_AF-A0A2A2GEL6-F1
#
_entry.id   AF-A0A2A2GEL6-F1
#
_cell.length_a   1.000
_cell.length_b   1.000
_cell.length_c   1.000
_cell.angle_alpha   90.00
_cell.angle_beta   90.00
_cell.angle_gamma   90.00
#
_symmetry.space_group_name_H-M   'P 1'
#
loop_
_entity.id
_entity.type
_entity.pdbx_description
1 polymer ?
#
loop_
_entity_poly.entity_id
_entity_poly.type
_entity_poly.pdbx_seq_one_letter_code
_entity_poly.pdbx_strand_id
1 'polypeptide(L)' 'MSKQENKDVDALALKRKLSKKFSKKYFDVDGSFDYEKFKKAEDEIKQNLQESSNSDSTE' A
#
# COMPACT_ATOMS: atom_id res chain seq x y z
N MET A 1 -36.75 3.77 2.14
CA MET A 1 -35.68 2.77 1.92
C MET A 1 -34.39 3.34 2.50
N SER A 2 -34.03 2.96 3.73
CA SER A 2 -32.72 3.31 4.30
C SER A 2 -31.65 2.65 3.41
N LYS A 3 -30.70 3.43 2.88
CA LYS A 3 -29.55 2.90 2.15
C LYS A 3 -28.72 2.11 3.15
N GLN A 4 -28.95 0.80 3.23
CA GLN A 4 -28.05 -0.11 3.92
C GLN A 4 -26.76 -0.10 3.10
N GLU A 5 -25.76 0.65 3.58
CA GLU A 5 -24.43 0.70 2.97
C GLU A 5 -23.88 -0.73 2.92
N ASN A 6 -23.83 -1.31 1.72
CA ASN A 6 -23.28 -2.64 1.50
C ASN A 6 -21.76 -2.56 1.65
N LYS A 7 -21.26 -2.69 2.89
CA LYS A 7 -19.84 -2.67 3.26
C LYS A 7 -18.98 -3.61 2.38
N ASP A 8 -19.56 -4.70 1.88
CA ASP A 8 -18.88 -5.64 1.00
C ASP A 8 -18.57 -5.06 -0.39
N VAL A 9 -19.46 -4.22 -0.93
CA VAL A 9 -19.26 -3.54 -2.21
C VAL A 9 -18.12 -2.54 -2.08
N ASP A 10 -18.06 -1.82 -0.96
CA ASP A 10 -17.00 -0.85 -0.68
C ASP A 10 -15.65 -1.52 -0.42
N ALA A 11 -15.64 -2.64 0.31
CA ALA A 11 -14.43 -3.44 0.52
C ALA A 11 -13.88 -4.01 -0.80
N LEU A 12 -14.76 -4.47 -1.68
CA LEU A 12 -14.38 -4.97 -3.00
C LEU A 12 -13.83 -3.84 -3.90
N ALA A 13 -14.45 -2.66 -3.86
CA ALA A 13 -13.97 -1.48 -4.58
C ALA A 13 -12.58 -1.06 -4.08
N LEU A 14 -12.38 -1.05 -2.75
CA LEU A 14 -11.09 -0.76 -2.14
C LEU A 14 -10.02 -1.78 -2.57
N LYS A 15 -10.33 -3.08 -2.49
CA LYS A 15 -9.42 -4.16 -2.93
C LYS A 15 -9.00 -4.00 -4.38
N ARG A 16 -9.95 -3.72 -5.29
CA ARG A 16 -9.67 -3.46 -6.71
C ARG A 16 -8.75 -2.25 -6.89
N LYS A 17 -9.01 -1.16 -6.17
CA LYS A 17 -8.20 0.07 -6.23
C LYS A 17 -6.76 -0.18 -5.75
N LEU A 18 -6.60 -0.89 -4.63
CA LEU A 18 -5.29 -1.21 -4.07
C LEU A 18 -4.51 -2.17 -4.97
N SER A 19 -5.16 -3.23 -5.47
CA SER A 19 -4.53 -4.19 -6.39
C SER A 19 -4.04 -3.50 -7.67
N LYS A 20 -4.83 -2.62 -8.29
CA LYS A 20 -4.39 -1.84 -9.46
C LYS A 20 -3.15 -0.99 -9.18
N LYS A 21 -3.12 -0.31 -8.02
CA LYS A 21 -1.96 0.49 -7.61
C LYS A 21 -0.73 -0.36 -7.35
N PHE A 22 -0.92 -1.50 -6.69
CA PHE A 22 0.14 -2.45 -6.37
C PHE A 22 0.74 -3.05 -7.63
N SER A 23 -0.09 -3.61 -8.51
CA SER A 23 0.35 -4.20 -9.78
C SER A 23 1.09 -3.20 -10.65
N LYS A 24 0.57 -1.97 -10.79
CA LYS A 24 1.26 -0.93 -11.58
C LYS A 24 2.65 -0.57 -11.02
N LYS A 25 2.86 -0.72 -9.71
CA LYS A 25 4.14 -0.38 -9.08
C LYS A 25 5.13 -1.53 -9.12
N TYR A 26 4.70 -2.76 -8.84
CA TYR A 26 5.59 -3.88 -8.53
C TYR A 26 5.48 -5.04 -9.50
N PHE A 27 4.71 -4.91 -10.58
CA PHE A 27 4.70 -5.88 -11.65
C PHE A 27 5.20 -5.24 -12.94
N ASP A 28 5.99 -6.00 -13.68
CA ASP A 28 6.50 -5.62 -14.99
C ASP A 28 5.43 -5.81 -16.08
N VAL A 29 5.77 -5.40 -17.31
CA VAL A 29 4.86 -5.43 -18.47
C VAL A 29 4.42 -6.86 -18.82
N ASP A 30 5.26 -7.85 -18.52
CA ASP A 30 4.97 -9.28 -18.70
C ASP A 30 4.15 -9.88 -17.54
N GLY A 31 3.86 -9.10 -16.49
CA GLY A 31 3.15 -9.56 -15.31
C GLY A 31 4.03 -10.36 -14.33
N SER A 32 5.35 -10.33 -14.47
CA SER A 32 6.26 -10.83 -13.45
C SER A 32 6.33 -9.84 -12.27
N PHE A 33 6.57 -10.36 -11.07
CA PHE A 33 6.66 -9.56 -9.85
C PHE A 33 8.10 -9.08 -9.63
N ASP A 34 8.28 -7.77 -9.57
CA ASP A 34 9.56 -7.12 -9.29
C ASP A 34 9.80 -7.06 -7.77
N TYR A 35 10.44 -8.13 -7.28
CA TYR A 35 10.76 -8.28 -5.87
C TYR A 35 11.75 -7.23 -5.36
N GLU A 36 12.74 -6.85 -6.16
CA GLU A 36 13.76 -5.87 -5.80
C GLU A 36 13.14 -4.49 -5.53
N LYS A 37 12.24 -4.06 -6.43
CA LYS A 37 11.51 -2.81 -6.28
C LYS A 37 10.55 -2.82 -5.09
N PHE A 38 9.90 -3.95 -4.83
CA PHE A 38 9.10 -4.13 -3.62
C PHE A 38 9.96 -4.02 -2.35
N LYS A 39 11.11 -4.71 -2.33
CA LYS A 39 12.00 -4.75 -1.18
C LYS A 39 12.56 -3.38 -0.84
N LYS A 40 13.00 -2.62 -1.87
CA LYS A 40 13.45 -1.25 -1.69
C LYS A 40 12.38 -0.35 -1.08
N ALA A 41 11.13 -0.44 -1.55
CA ALA A 41 10.03 0.32 -0.99
C ALA A 41 9.72 -0.07 0.47
N GLU A 42 9.85 -1.34 0.82
CA GLU A 42 9.70 -1.82 2.19
C GLU A 42 10.76 -1.22 3.12
N ASP A 43 12.02 -1.20 2.67
CA ASP A 43 13.14 -0.68 3.45
C ASP A 43 13.05 0.84 3.62
N GLU A 44 12.66 1.58 2.58
CA GLU A 44 12.37 3.03 2.66
C GLU A 44 11.25 3.33 3.68
N ILE A 45 10.18 2.53 3.71
CA ILE A 45 9.09 2.70 4.68
C ILE A 45 9.58 2.45 6.10
N LYS A 46 10.39 1.41 6.32
CA LYS A 46 10.97 1.11 7.64
C LYS A 46 11.90 2.22 8.13
N GLN A 47 12.71 2.79 7.24
CA GLN A 47 13.56 3.93 7.56
C GLN A 47 12.73 5.16 7.96
N ASN A 48 11.72 5.52 7.16
CA ASN A 48 10.85 6.66 7.47
C ASN A 48 10.11 6.47 8.81
N LEU A 49 9.68 5.25 9.14
CA LEU A 49 9.07 4.92 10.43
C LEU A 49 10.04 5.09 11.60
N GLN A 50 11.30 4.68 11.42
CA GLN A 50 12.34 4.82 12.43
C GLN A 50 12.78 6.28 12.62
N GLU A 51 12.88 7.05 11.53
CA GLU A 51 13.21 8.49 11.58
C GLU A 51 12.09 9.33 12.20
N SER A 52 10.83 9.00 11.89
CA SER A 52 9.67 9.64 12.53
C SER A 52 9.54 9.30 14.02
N SER A 53 9.93 8.10 14.46
CA SER A 53 9.95 7.79 15.90
C SER A 53 11.08 8.50 16.67
N ASN A 54 12.20 8.81 16.02
CA ASN A 54 13.36 9.45 16.68
C ASN A 54 13.25 10.98 16.77
N SER A 55 12.39 11.61 15.96
CA SER A 55 12.18 13.05 15.96
C SER A 55 11.21 13.54 17.05
N ASP A 56 10.56 12.63 17.77
CA ASP A 56 9.61 12.93 18.87
C ASP A 56 10.25 12.81 20.27
N SER A 57 11.57 12.56 20.35
CA SER A 57 12.30 12.30 21.60
C SER A 57 13.25 13.45 22.02
N THR A 58 13.17 14.61 21.39
CA THR A 58 13.95 15.80 21.76
C THR A 58 13.08 17.05 21.83
N GLU A 59 12.33 17.19 22.93
CA GLU A 59 11.94 18.47 23.53
C GLU A 59 12.06 18.38 25.06
#